data_AF-A0A8T1ZWA6-F1
#
_entry.id   AF-A0A8T1ZWA6-F1
#
_cell.length_a   1.000
_cell.length_b   1.000
_cell.length_c   1.000
_cell.angle_alpha   90.00
_cell.angle_beta   90.00
_cell.angle_gamma   90.00
#
_symmetry.space_group_name_H-M   'P 1'
#
loop_
_entity.id
_entity.type
_entity.pdbx_description
1 polymer ?
#
loop_
_entity_poly.entity_id
_entity_poly.type
_entity_poly.pdbx_seq_one_letter_code
_entity_poly.pdbx_strand_id
1 'polypeptide(L)' 'MVDLGLPHTIHSLKTQAWSDEILRVLLTILDTSSDPRSLAVACFDLSQFIQYHAAGRVIVTDLKAKELSDENDESREF' A
#
# COMPACT_ATOMS: atom_id res chain seq x y z
N MET A 1 25.80 25.31 -16.86
CA MET A 1 26.57 24.83 -15.69
C MET A 1 25.92 25.47 -14.48
N VAL A 2 24.99 24.87 -13.73
CA VAL A 2 24.65 23.48 -13.47
C VAL A 2 23.13 23.48 -13.24
N ASP A 3 22.35 22.77 -14.05
CA ASP A 3 20.92 22.63 -13.80
C ASP A 3 20.76 21.58 -12.69
N LEU A 4 20.32 22.02 -11.52
CA LEU A 4 20.10 21.24 -10.30
C LEU A 4 18.84 20.35 -10.46
N GLY A 5 18.81 19.48 -11.47
CA GLY A 5 17.74 18.49 -11.71
C GLY A 5 17.75 17.30 -10.74
N LEU A 6 18.54 17.37 -9.67
CA LEU A 6 18.77 16.25 -8.73
C LEU A 6 17.70 15.98 -7.64
N PRO A 7 16.67 16.82 -7.35
CA PRO A 7 15.68 16.46 -6.32
C PRO A 7 14.61 15.46 -6.82
N HIS A 8 14.23 15.51 -8.10
CA HIS A 8 13.10 14.73 -8.61
C HIS A 8 13.47 13.28 -8.94
N THR A 9 14.67 13.04 -9.48
CA THR A 9 15.16 11.69 -9.79
C THR A 9 15.53 10.91 -8.53
N ILE A 10 16.06 11.54 -7.48
CA ILE A 10 16.33 10.86 -6.20
C ILE A 10 15.03 10.49 -5.47
N HIS A 11 14.02 11.38 -5.50
CA HIS A 11 12.71 11.03 -4.96
C HIS A 11 12.09 9.87 -5.74
N SER A 12 12.13 9.91 -7.08
CA SER A 12 11.59 8.86 -7.95
C SER A 12 12.30 7.50 -7.79
N LEU A 13 13.61 7.50 -7.54
CA LEU A 13 14.38 6.27 -7.29
C LEU A 13 14.10 5.66 -5.91
N LYS A 14 13.80 6.48 -4.90
CA LYS A 14 13.41 5.98 -3.57
C LYS A 14 11.99 5.41 -3.57
N THR A 15 11.10 5.96 -4.39
CA THR A 15 9.74 5.43 -4.59
C THR A 15 9.70 4.16 -5.44
N GLN A 16 10.70 3.93 -6.30
CA GLN A 16 10.74 2.78 -7.21
C GLN A 16 11.36 1.50 -6.62
N ALA A 17 11.85 1.56 -5.37
CA ALA A 17 12.43 0.39 -4.69
C ALA A 17 11.39 -0.48 -3.97
N TRP A 18 10.15 0.00 -3.78
CA TRP A 18 9.07 -0.80 -3.22
C TRP A 18 8.33 -1.49 -4.37
N SER A 19 8.56 -2.79 -4.53
CA SER A 19 7.82 -3.58 -5.50
C SER A 19 6.42 -3.88 -4.99
N ASP A 20 5.47 -4.03 -5.91
CA ASP A 20 4.09 -4.49 -5.61
C ASP A 20 4.08 -5.82 -4.84
N GLU A 21 5.17 -6.59 -4.93
CA GLU A 21 5.36 -7.82 -4.17
C GLU A 21 5.44 -7.59 -2.66
N ILE A 22 6.13 -6.53 -2.21
CA ILE A 22 6.21 -6.19 -0.79
C ILE A 22 4.82 -5.86 -0.26
N LEU A 23 4.01 -5.13 -1.03
CA LEU A 23 2.63 -4.82 -0.64
C LEU A 23 1.80 -6.10 -0.46
N ARG A 24 1.89 -7.06 -1.40
CA ARG A 24 1.18 -8.35 -1.28
C ARG A 24 1.59 -9.10 -0.02
N VAL A 25 2.89 -9.16 0.27
CA VAL A 25 3.40 -9.82 1.48
C VAL A 25 2.90 -9.13 2.75
N LEU A 26 2.92 -7.79 2.80
CA LEU A 26 2.41 -7.04 3.94
C LEU A 26 0.91 -7.32 4.18
N LEU A 27 0.11 -7.35 3.11
CA LEU A 27 -1.32 -7.70 3.22
C LEU A 27 -1.54 -9.14 3.67
N THR A 28 -0.74 -10.10 3.18
CA THR A 28 -0.79 -11.50 3.66
C THR A 28 -0.43 -11.60 5.15
N ILE A 29 0.54 -10.83 5.64
CA ILE A 29 0.89 -10.81 7.07
C ILE A 29 -0.28 -10.26 7.90
N LEU A 30 -0.94 -9.20 7.43
CA LEU A 30 -2.10 -8.63 8.11
C LEU A 30 -3.29 -9.60 8.16
N ASP A 31 -3.47 -10.42 7.13
CA ASP A 31 -4.55 -11.40 7.04
C ASP A 31 -4.27 -12.68 7.86
N THR A 32 -3.03 -13.16 7.86
CA THR A 32 -2.70 -14.50 8.37
C THR A 32 -2.01 -14.53 9.73
N SER A 33 -1.41 -13.42 10.19
CA SER A 33 -0.68 -13.38 11.45
C SER A 33 -1.59 -13.04 12.63
N SER A 34 -1.45 -13.78 13.73
CA SER A 34 -2.03 -13.41 15.04
C SER A 34 -1.01 -12.82 16.01
N ASP A 35 0.28 -12.77 15.65
CA ASP A 35 1.32 -12.16 16.46
C ASP A 35 1.21 -10.62 16.41
N PRO A 36 0.94 -9.94 17.54
CA PRO A 36 0.70 -8.50 17.57
C PRO A 36 1.92 -7.67 17.16
N ARG A 37 3.14 -8.20 17.31
CA ARG A 37 4.36 -7.50 16.86
C ARG A 37 4.48 -7.51 15.35
N SER A 38 4.27 -8.65 14.72
CA SER A 38 4.28 -8.81 13.26
C SER A 38 3.23 -7.92 12.60
N LEU A 39 2.03 -7.86 13.18
CA LEU A 39 0.96 -6.96 12.72
C LEU A 39 1.33 -5.47 12.87
N ALA A 40 1.91 -5.08 14.00
CA ALA A 40 2.32 -3.69 14.23
C ALA A 40 3.38 -3.22 13.23
N VAL A 41 4.37 -4.07 12.92
CA VAL A 41 5.40 -3.78 11.91
C VAL A 41 4.78 -3.70 10.52
N ALA A 42 3.92 -4.65 10.15
CA ALA A 42 3.26 -4.63 8.85
C ALA A 42 2.38 -3.38 8.64
N CYS A 43 1.65 -2.95 9.68
CA CYS A 43 0.89 -1.70 9.66
C CYS A 43 1.76 -0.45 9.48
N PHE A 44 2.92 -0.42 10.15
CA PHE A 44 3.87 0.69 10.02
C PHE A 44 4.44 0.76 8.60
N ASP A 45 4.90 -0.37 8.05
CA ASP A 45 5.48 -0.44 6.72
C ASP A 45 4.44 -0.12 5.63
N LEU A 46 3.19 -0.58 5.78
CA LEU A 46 2.09 -0.22 4.90
C LEU A 46 1.81 1.30 4.93
N SER A 47 1.88 1.92 6.10
CA SER A 47 1.71 3.37 6.24
C SER A 47 2.82 4.14 5.52
N GLN A 48 4.06 3.65 5.60
CA GLN A 48 5.18 4.21 4.84
C GLN A 48 4.98 4.02 3.33
N PHE A 49 4.53 2.84 2.89
CA PHE A 49 4.23 2.59 1.47
C PHE A 49 3.20 3.57 0.92
N ILE A 50 2.08 3.78 1.63
CA ILE A 50 1.02 4.72 1.20
C ILE A 50 1.53 6.16 1.16
N GLN A 51 2.38 6.54 2.13
CA GLN A 51 2.90 7.90 2.24
C GLN A 51 3.88 8.26 1.13
N TYR A 52 4.73 7.30 0.74
CA TYR A 52 5.82 7.56 -0.21
C TYR A 52 5.57 7.03 -1.62
N HIS A 53 4.69 6.05 -1.82
CA HIS A 53 4.38 5.53 -3.14
C HIS A 53 3.27 6.33 -3.81
N ALA A 54 3.55 6.93 -4.97
CA ALA A 54 2.58 7.75 -5.71
C ALA A 54 1.28 6.97 -6.05
N ALA A 55 1.39 5.66 -6.28
CA ALA A 55 0.24 4.78 -6.52
C ALA A 55 -0.36 4.18 -5.23
N GLY A 56 0.31 4.30 -4.07
CA GLY A 56 -0.16 3.71 -2.81
C GLY A 56 -1.53 4.25 -2.38
N ARG A 57 -1.81 5.54 -2.64
CA ARG A 57 -3.14 6.11 -2.42
C ARG A 57 -4.21 5.55 -3.35
N VAL A 58 -3.87 5.27 -4.61
CA VAL A 58 -4.82 4.71 -5.59
C VAL A 58 -5.19 3.30 -5.19
N ILE A 59 -4.20 2.46 -4.85
CA ILE A 59 -4.42 1.06 -4.45
C ILE A 59 -5.29 0.96 -3.19
N VAL A 60 -5.09 1.80 -2.17
CA VAL A 60 -5.96 1.81 -0.97
C VAL A 60 -7.39 2.20 -1.31
N THR A 61 -7.56 3.14 -2.23
CA THR A 61 -8.90 3.57 -2.65
C THR A 61 -9.60 2.45 -3.43
N ASP A 62 -8.86 1.74 -4.29
CA ASP A 62 -9.37 0.60 -5.08
C ASP A 62 -9.70 -0.61 -4.19
N LEU A 63 -8.87 -0.92 -3.18
CA LEU A 63 -9.16 -1.98 -2.21
C LEU A 63 -10.44 -1.69 -1.42
N LYS A 64 -10.61 -0.44 -0.97
CA LYS A 64 -11.82 -0.01 -0.25
C LYS A 64 -13.05 0.00 -1.16
N ALA A 65 -12.90 0.39 -2.43
CA ALA A 65 -13.99 0.36 -3.40
C ALA A 65 -14.45 -1.08 -3.68
N LYS A 66 -13.51 -2.04 -3.69
CA LYS A 66 -13.83 -3.46 -3.90
C LYS A 66 -14.50 -4.11 -2.68
N GLU A 67 -14.06 -3.79 -1.46
CA GLU A 67 -14.74 -4.23 -0.23
C GLU A 67 -16.21 -3.76 -0.22
N LEU A 68 -16.45 -2.48 -0.51
CA LEU A 68 -17.80 -1.91 -0.56
C LEU A 68 -18.68 -2.49 -1.67
N SER A 69 -18.11 -2.91 -2.80
CA SER A 69 -18.90 -3.59 -3.83
C SER A 69 -19.31 -4.99 -3.39
N ASP A 70 -18.43 -5.70 -2.69
CA ASP A 70 -18.66 -7.06 -2.24
C ASP A 70 -19.71 -7.07 -1.09
N GLU A 71 -19.69 -6.11 -0.15
CA GLU A 71 -20.73 -5.96 0.90
C GLU A 71 -22.14 -5.62 0.34
N ASN A 72 -22.21 -4.84 -0.75
CA ASN A 72 -23.47 -4.46 -1.38
C ASN A 72 -24.07 -5.58 -2.24
N ASP A 73 -23.29 -6.61 -2.57
CA ASP A 73 -23.77 -7.78 -3.31
C ASP A 73 -24.36 -8.83 -2.36
N GLU A 74 -23.74 -9.07 -1.19
CA GLU A 74 -24.32 -9.94 -0.16
C GLU A 74 -25.66 -9.41 0.40
N SER A 75 -25.83 -8.09 0.44
CA SER A 75 -27.08 -7.46 0.88
C SER A 75 -28.24 -7.58 -0.13
N ARG A 76 -28.01 -8.13 -1.34
CA ARG A 76 -29.02 -8.34 -2.38
C ARG A 76 -29.53 -9.78 -2.49
N GLU A 77 -28.99 -10.71 -1.70
CA GLU A 77 -29.46 -12.11 -1.65
C GLU A 77 -30.59 -12.39 -0.63
N PHE A 78 -31.24 -11.36 -0.07
CA PHE A 78 -32.39 -11.52 0.84
C PHE A 78 -33.62 -10.71 0.40
#